data_AF-A0A3G2JN10-F1
#
_entry.id   AF-A0A3G2JN10-F1
#
_cell.length_a   1.000
_cell.length_b   1.000
_cell.length_c   1.000
_cell.angle_alpha   90.00
_cell.angle_beta   90.00
_cell.angle_gamma   90.00
#
_symmetry.space_group_name_H-M   'P 1'
#
loop_
_entity.id
_entity.type
_entity.pdbx_description
1 polymer ?
#
loop_
_entity_poly.entity_id
_entity_poly.type
_entity_poly.pdbx_seq_one_letter_code
_entity_poly.pdbx_strand_id
1 'polypeptide(L)'
;MPSGAAACVRHLRAVATDRVNGAVWVEVTYSSPSMDRGSGCTREKPATTRVTLPKPLGGLDVIVDHYTHFTRHGAEPPALRRCGPLGCDPPRTGCTAASYDQAVLAADVPNHTYRDSERCDGEWLVLDLSWRTGPACDDTSAPGCSSRLGARWFFRAGKSGWVPLLDSAAGGCRDVRRAEPAFPTALCASLEPLRASLRPSHPPVTAPPSVAP
;
A
#
# COMPACT_ATOMS: atom_id res chain seq x y z
N MET A 1 17.83 6.26 -14.75
CA MET A 1 18.75 7.41 -15.01
C MET A 1 18.50 7.96 -16.40
N PRO A 2 18.52 9.29 -16.60
CA PRO A 2 18.30 9.89 -17.92
C PRO A 2 19.24 9.36 -19.01
N SER A 3 18.73 9.20 -20.21
CA SER A 3 19.43 8.65 -21.37
C SER A 3 18.93 9.29 -22.66
N GLY A 4 19.74 9.23 -23.73
CA GLY A 4 19.50 10.01 -24.94
C GLY A 4 20.68 9.96 -25.90
N ALA A 5 20.63 10.84 -26.92
CA ALA A 5 21.70 10.98 -27.91
C ALA A 5 22.98 11.60 -27.32
N ALA A 6 22.86 12.36 -26.22
CA ALA A 6 23.97 13.01 -25.53
C ALA A 6 24.35 12.27 -24.23
N ALA A 7 25.48 12.66 -23.62
CA ALA A 7 25.85 12.26 -22.26
C ALA A 7 24.89 12.90 -21.24
N CYS A 8 23.75 12.24 -21.04
CA CYS A 8 22.63 12.72 -20.23
C CYS A 8 22.84 12.65 -18.72
N VAL A 9 23.88 11.96 -18.26
CA VAL A 9 24.21 11.84 -16.84
C VAL A 9 25.67 12.17 -16.67
N ARG A 10 25.97 13.08 -15.75
CA ARG A 10 27.33 13.46 -15.36
C ARG A 10 27.44 13.44 -13.84
N HIS A 11 28.66 13.21 -13.35
CA HIS A 11 28.99 13.22 -11.92
C HIS A 11 28.12 12.28 -11.07
N LEU A 12 27.68 11.14 -11.63
CA LEU A 12 26.94 10.12 -10.88
C LEU A 12 27.82 9.56 -9.77
N ARG A 13 27.38 9.71 -8.52
CA ARG A 13 28.05 9.18 -7.33
C ARG A 13 27.04 8.79 -6.27
N ALA A 14 27.43 7.86 -5.42
CA ALA A 14 26.71 7.53 -4.19
C ALA A 14 27.60 7.85 -2.99
N VAL A 15 27.04 8.52 -1.99
CA VAL A 15 27.75 8.89 -0.76
C VAL A 15 26.98 8.41 0.46
N ALA A 16 27.68 7.85 1.44
CA ALA A 16 27.07 7.57 2.74
C ALA A 16 27.01 8.89 3.52
N THR A 17 25.80 9.38 3.79
CA THR A 17 25.58 10.68 4.43
C THR A 17 25.57 10.53 5.95
N ASP A 18 24.82 9.55 6.46
CA ASP A 18 24.59 9.40 7.89
C ASP A 18 24.55 7.93 8.35
N ARG A 19 24.73 7.76 9.66
CA ARG A 19 24.50 6.50 10.39
C ARG A 19 23.67 6.75 11.63
N VAL A 20 22.36 6.55 11.52
CA VAL A 20 21.40 6.86 12.59
C VAL A 20 20.28 5.82 12.59
N ASN A 21 19.68 5.58 13.76
CA ASN A 21 18.50 4.71 13.92
C ASN A 21 18.66 3.30 13.32
N GLY A 22 19.85 2.70 13.42
CA GLY A 22 20.10 1.35 12.90
C GLY A 22 20.28 1.27 11.38
N ALA A 23 20.40 2.40 10.67
CA ALA A 23 20.58 2.42 9.23
C ALA A 23 21.77 3.29 8.77
N VAL A 24 22.33 2.96 7.62
CA VAL A 24 23.24 3.81 6.85
C VAL A 24 22.44 4.48 5.74
N TRP A 25 22.46 5.81 5.71
CA TRP A 25 21.81 6.60 4.66
C TRP A 25 22.79 6.82 3.51
N VAL A 26 22.33 6.57 2.30
CA VAL A 26 23.09 6.72 1.06
C VAL A 26 22.32 7.65 0.14
N GLU A 27 23.00 8.68 -0.33
CA GLU A 27 22.46 9.62 -1.31
C GLU A 27 23.11 9.38 -2.67
N VAL A 28 22.29 9.24 -3.71
CA VAL A 28 22.71 9.08 -5.10
C VAL A 28 22.50 10.40 -5.83
N THR A 29 23.60 11.08 -6.13
CA THR A 29 23.57 12.38 -6.81
C THR A 29 24.10 12.26 -8.23
N TYR A 30 23.49 13.00 -9.16
CA TYR A 30 23.99 13.19 -10.52
C TYR A 30 23.52 14.55 -11.07
N SER A 31 24.17 15.03 -12.12
CA SER A 31 23.72 16.21 -12.88
C SER A 31 23.23 15.78 -14.27
N SER A 32 22.13 16.36 -14.73
CA SER A 32 21.52 16.04 -16.02
C SER A 32 20.77 17.23 -16.63
N PRO A 33 20.81 17.42 -17.96
CA PRO A 33 19.95 18.37 -18.65
C PRO A 33 18.54 17.82 -18.92
N SER A 34 18.13 16.69 -18.31
CA SER A 34 16.84 16.04 -18.59
C SER A 34 15.59 16.90 -18.35
N MET A 35 15.71 17.95 -17.54
CA MET A 35 14.62 18.93 -17.33
C MET A 35 14.42 19.86 -18.54
N ASP A 36 15.42 19.99 -19.41
CA ASP A 36 15.28 20.64 -20.71
C ASP A 36 14.84 19.60 -21.76
N ARG A 37 13.61 19.73 -22.27
CA ARG A 37 13.07 18.81 -23.29
C ARG A 37 13.85 18.87 -24.61
N GLY A 38 14.55 19.97 -24.90
CA GLY A 38 15.41 20.13 -26.07
C GLY A 38 16.75 19.39 -25.95
N SER A 39 17.13 18.93 -24.76
CA SER A 39 18.41 18.25 -24.49
C SER A 39 18.56 16.87 -25.15
N GLY A 40 17.44 16.27 -25.61
CA GLY A 40 17.41 14.90 -26.11
C GLY A 40 17.57 13.82 -25.03
N CYS A 41 17.57 14.20 -23.74
CA CYS A 41 17.68 13.32 -22.58
C CYS A 41 16.31 12.89 -22.03
N THR A 42 15.46 12.38 -22.93
CA THR A 42 14.04 12.08 -22.66
C THR A 42 13.76 10.61 -22.33
N ARG A 43 14.76 9.75 -22.44
CA ARG A 43 14.64 8.31 -22.14
C ARG A 43 15.31 8.00 -20.81
N GLU A 44 15.12 6.77 -20.34
CA GLU A 44 15.81 6.26 -19.15
C GLU A 44 16.56 4.97 -19.44
N LYS A 45 17.65 4.74 -18.72
CA LYS A 45 18.34 3.44 -18.66
C LYS A 45 18.83 3.16 -17.24
N PRO A 46 19.03 1.88 -16.88
CA PRO A 46 19.73 1.51 -15.66
C PRO A 46 21.16 2.06 -15.65
N ALA A 47 21.63 2.46 -14.48
CA ALA A 47 23.04 2.78 -14.25
C ALA A 47 23.46 2.24 -12.89
N THR A 48 24.75 1.99 -12.73
CA THR A 48 25.33 1.49 -11.48
C THR A 48 26.36 2.50 -10.97
N THR A 49 26.39 2.69 -9.66
CA THR A 49 27.45 3.40 -8.95
C THR A 49 27.84 2.60 -7.71
N ARG A 50 28.94 2.99 -7.05
CA ARG A 50 29.44 2.32 -5.85
C ARG A 50 29.55 3.33 -4.72
N VAL A 51 29.22 2.90 -3.52
CA VAL A 51 29.46 3.64 -2.28
C VAL A 51 30.46 2.86 -1.44
N THR A 52 31.46 3.55 -0.91
CA THR A 52 32.38 2.99 0.08
C THR A 52 31.89 3.40 1.46
N LEU A 53 31.57 2.43 2.30
CA LEU A 53 31.15 2.70 3.67
C LEU A 53 32.39 2.96 4.55
N PRO A 54 32.35 3.96 5.45
CA PRO A 54 33.49 4.29 6.32
C PRO A 54 33.78 3.21 7.38
N LYS A 55 32.78 2.36 7.68
CA LYS A 55 32.88 1.18 8.53
C LYS A 55 32.11 0.04 7.86
N PRO A 56 32.35 -1.23 8.21
CA PRO A 56 31.50 -2.33 7.78
C PRO A 56 30.00 -2.04 8.02
N LEU A 57 29.14 -2.58 7.15
CA LEU A 57 27.69 -2.41 7.27
C LEU A 57 27.16 -3.04 8.56
N GLY A 58 27.72 -4.18 8.97
CA GLY A 58 27.33 -4.85 10.21
C GLY A 58 25.86 -5.26 10.20
N GLY A 59 25.16 -5.04 11.31
CA GLY A 59 23.72 -5.27 11.43
C GLY A 59 22.84 -4.13 10.95
N LEU A 60 23.42 -3.09 10.32
CA LEU A 60 22.67 -1.91 9.89
C LEU A 60 21.97 -2.17 8.56
N ASP A 61 20.79 -1.58 8.40
CA ASP A 61 20.11 -1.51 7.12
C ASP A 61 20.69 -0.38 6.25
N VAL A 62 20.29 -0.32 4.97
CA VAL A 62 20.69 0.73 4.02
C VAL A 62 19.46 1.44 3.49
N ILE A 63 19.43 2.76 3.62
CA ILE A 63 18.35 3.60 3.06
C ILE A 63 18.94 4.46 1.95
N VAL A 64 18.40 4.36 0.74
CA VAL A 64 18.83 5.12 -0.44
C VAL A 64 17.82 6.22 -0.76
N ASP A 65 18.32 7.46 -0.89
CA ASP A 65 17.55 8.67 -1.24
C ASP A 65 16.29 8.88 -0.39
N HIS A 66 16.35 8.50 0.89
CA HIS A 66 15.26 8.52 1.87
C HIS A 66 14.08 7.56 1.69
N TYR A 67 13.90 6.94 0.53
CA TYR A 67 12.70 6.14 0.25
C TYR A 67 12.96 4.64 0.12
N THR A 68 14.13 4.25 -0.40
CA THR A 68 14.38 2.84 -0.71
C THR A 68 15.17 2.19 0.41
N HIS A 69 14.49 1.37 1.19
CA HIS A 69 15.08 0.67 2.32
C HIS A 69 15.52 -0.75 1.90
N PHE A 70 16.72 -1.15 2.30
CA PHE A 70 17.29 -2.46 2.09
C PHE A 70 17.78 -3.04 3.41
N THR A 71 17.55 -4.33 3.60
CA THR A 71 18.03 -5.07 4.77
C THR A 71 18.86 -6.28 4.35
N ARG A 72 19.74 -6.69 5.26
CA ARG A 72 20.46 -7.97 5.15
C ARG A 72 19.60 -9.17 5.59
N HIS A 73 18.52 -8.93 6.34
CA HIS A 73 17.67 -10.00 6.86
C HIS A 73 16.96 -10.73 5.72
N GLY A 74 17.21 -12.03 5.61
CA GLY A 74 16.66 -12.88 4.55
C GLY A 74 17.29 -12.66 3.17
N ALA A 75 18.47 -12.04 3.09
CA ALA A 75 19.25 -11.90 1.86
C ALA A 75 20.49 -12.79 1.89
N GLU A 76 20.86 -13.38 0.75
CA GLU A 76 22.12 -14.12 0.61
C GLU A 76 23.30 -13.14 0.48
N PRO A 77 24.32 -13.22 1.36
CA PRO A 77 25.50 -12.35 1.25
C PRO A 77 26.21 -12.52 -0.10
N PRO A 78 26.71 -11.44 -0.73
CA PRO A 78 26.79 -10.06 -0.24
C PRO A 78 25.57 -9.19 -0.61
N ALA A 79 24.48 -9.77 -1.10
CA ALA A 79 23.30 -9.02 -1.51
C ALA A 79 22.51 -8.45 -0.32
N LEU A 80 21.68 -7.45 -0.61
CA LEU A 80 20.68 -6.92 0.30
C LEU A 80 19.29 -7.14 -0.31
N ARG A 81 18.30 -7.40 0.53
CA ARG A 81 16.90 -7.50 0.14
C ARG A 81 16.25 -6.13 0.25
N ARG A 82 15.56 -5.70 -0.81
CA ARG A 82 14.72 -4.50 -0.74
C ARG A 82 13.53 -4.76 0.18
N CYS A 83 13.31 -3.86 1.13
CA CYS A 83 12.17 -3.90 2.02
C CYS A 83 10.88 -3.58 1.27
N GLY A 84 9.77 -4.15 1.72
CA GLY A 84 8.46 -3.94 1.10
C GLY A 84 7.78 -2.68 1.64
N PRO A 85 6.55 -2.39 1.16
CA PRO A 85 5.72 -1.31 1.69
C PRO A 85 5.44 -1.41 3.20
N LEU A 86 5.50 -2.63 3.74
CA LEU A 86 5.32 -2.94 5.17
C LEU A 86 6.63 -2.86 5.99
N GLY A 87 7.69 -2.34 5.40
CA GLY A 87 9.02 -2.31 6.00
C GLY A 87 9.83 -3.57 5.76
N CYS A 88 10.93 -3.69 6.50
CA CYS A 88 11.89 -4.78 6.34
C CYS A 88 11.42 -6.07 7.02
N ASP A 89 10.73 -5.93 8.16
CA ASP A 89 10.22 -7.02 8.97
C ASP A 89 8.70 -6.87 9.12
N PRO A 90 7.92 -7.18 8.08
CA PRO A 90 6.47 -7.09 8.14
C PRO A 90 5.93 -8.00 9.26
N PRO A 91 4.88 -7.58 9.99
CA PRO A 91 4.24 -8.43 10.96
C PRO A 91 3.69 -9.70 10.28
N ARG A 92 3.68 -10.80 11.03
CA ARG A 92 3.05 -12.04 10.56
C ARG A 92 1.53 -11.84 10.45
N THR A 93 0.91 -12.58 9.53
CA THR A 93 -0.54 -12.74 9.51
C THR A 93 -1.03 -13.35 10.81
N GLY A 94 -2.15 -12.84 11.33
CA GLY A 94 -2.75 -13.30 12.57
C GLY A 94 -3.67 -12.26 13.21
N CYS A 95 -4.21 -12.58 14.37
CA CYS A 95 -5.21 -11.74 15.03
C CYS A 95 -4.57 -10.68 15.93
N THR A 96 -3.87 -9.72 15.31
CA THR A 96 -3.20 -8.61 16.01
C THR A 96 -3.38 -7.30 15.25
N ALA A 97 -3.36 -6.17 15.97
CA ALA A 97 -3.52 -4.85 15.36
C ALA A 97 -2.51 -4.57 14.23
N ALA A 98 -1.22 -4.91 14.44
CA ALA A 98 -0.18 -4.73 13.42
C ALA A 98 -0.44 -5.57 12.15
N SER A 99 -0.99 -6.77 12.33
CA SER A 99 -1.37 -7.63 11.20
C SER A 99 -2.58 -7.07 10.43
N TYR A 100 -3.52 -6.45 11.13
CA TYR A 100 -4.67 -5.81 10.48
C TYR A 100 -4.27 -4.54 9.72
N ASP A 101 -3.27 -3.78 10.19
CA ASP A 101 -2.72 -2.64 9.43
C ASP A 101 -2.10 -3.10 8.10
N GLN A 102 -1.44 -4.27 8.09
CA GLN A 102 -1.00 -4.91 6.87
C GLN A 102 -2.18 -5.25 5.93
N ALA A 103 -3.30 -5.74 6.46
CA ALA A 103 -4.50 -6.03 5.66
C ALA A 103 -5.13 -4.77 5.05
N VAL A 104 -5.20 -3.68 5.82
CA VAL A 104 -5.67 -2.37 5.33
C VAL A 104 -4.80 -1.89 4.17
N LEU A 105 -3.48 -2.01 4.28
CA LEU A 105 -2.55 -1.66 3.19
C LEU A 105 -2.72 -2.59 1.98
N ALA A 106 -2.98 -3.89 2.18
CA ALA A 106 -3.20 -4.84 1.11
C ALA A 106 -4.52 -4.63 0.37
N ALA A 107 -5.52 -4.04 1.02
CA ALA A 107 -6.82 -3.71 0.42
C ALA A 107 -6.80 -2.43 -0.44
N ASP A 108 -5.69 -1.70 -0.47
CA ASP A 108 -5.50 -0.46 -1.24
C ASP A 108 -6.64 0.56 -1.01
N VAL A 109 -7.10 0.65 0.24
CA VAL A 109 -8.16 1.59 0.64
C VAL A 109 -7.58 2.99 0.84
N PRO A 110 -8.41 4.05 0.78
CA PRO A 110 -7.95 5.41 0.97
C PRO A 110 -7.21 5.64 2.29
N ASN A 111 -6.30 6.61 2.28
CA ASN A 111 -5.63 7.09 3.48
C ASN A 111 -6.65 7.55 4.53
N HIS A 112 -6.25 7.45 5.81
CA HIS A 112 -7.12 7.74 6.97
C HIS A 112 -8.40 6.88 7.03
N THR A 113 -8.30 5.62 6.59
CA THR A 113 -9.33 4.61 6.81
C THR A 113 -9.39 4.20 8.29
N TYR A 114 -10.61 4.01 8.78
CA TYR A 114 -10.94 3.49 10.09
C TYR A 114 -11.29 2.01 9.98
N ARG A 115 -10.87 1.20 10.96
CA ARG A 115 -11.34 -0.18 11.14
C ARG A 115 -12.54 -0.14 12.08
N ASP A 116 -13.73 -0.33 11.53
CA ASP A 116 -14.99 -0.25 12.28
C ASP A 116 -15.31 -1.56 13.00
N SER A 117 -14.87 -2.70 12.45
CA SER A 117 -14.89 -3.99 13.14
C SER A 117 -13.93 -4.99 12.52
N GLU A 118 -13.54 -6.00 13.32
CA GLU A 118 -12.66 -7.09 12.93
C GLU A 118 -13.21 -8.46 13.36
N ARG A 119 -13.02 -9.48 12.52
CA ARG A 119 -13.21 -10.89 12.87
C ARG A 119 -12.08 -11.72 12.30
N CYS A 120 -11.40 -12.47 13.14
CA CYS A 120 -10.19 -13.20 12.77
C CYS A 120 -10.12 -14.55 13.48
N ASP A 121 -9.66 -15.58 12.76
CA ASP A 121 -9.37 -16.90 13.32
C ASP A 121 -7.89 -17.32 13.18
N GLY A 122 -7.06 -16.42 12.64
CA GLY A 122 -5.63 -16.62 12.41
C GLY A 122 -5.28 -16.95 10.96
N GLU A 123 -6.19 -17.58 10.22
CA GLU A 123 -6.01 -17.89 8.79
C GLU A 123 -6.88 -17.01 7.89
N TRP A 124 -7.98 -16.50 8.42
CA TRP A 124 -8.98 -15.70 7.73
C TRP A 124 -9.28 -14.44 8.53
N LEU A 125 -9.62 -13.39 7.80
CA LEU A 125 -9.89 -12.08 8.38
C LEU A 125 -11.05 -11.41 7.63
N VAL A 126 -11.95 -10.81 8.39
CA VAL A 126 -12.97 -9.88 7.90
C VAL A 126 -12.69 -8.53 8.55
N LEU A 127 -12.59 -7.48 7.73
CA LEU A 127 -12.49 -6.10 8.20
C LEU A 127 -13.64 -5.28 7.62
N ASP A 128 -14.37 -4.58 8.48
CA ASP A 128 -15.25 -3.49 8.07
C ASP A 128 -14.44 -2.20 8.13
N LEU A 129 -14.31 -1.54 7.00
CA LEU A 129 -13.50 -0.35 6.83
C LEU A 129 -14.38 0.83 6.43
N SER A 130 -14.09 2.02 6.96
CA SER A 130 -14.70 3.27 6.48
C SER A 130 -13.71 4.40 6.34
N TRP A 131 -14.00 5.34 5.45
CA TRP A 131 -13.19 6.53 5.24
C TRP A 131 -14.08 7.74 5.00
N ARG A 132 -13.60 8.91 5.43
CA ARG A 132 -14.34 10.17 5.23
C ARG A 132 -14.28 10.58 3.77
N THR A 133 -15.42 11.06 3.26
CA THR A 133 -15.55 11.61 1.90
C THR A 133 -16.06 13.05 1.88
N GLY A 134 -16.40 13.59 3.05
CA GLY A 134 -16.81 14.98 3.21
C GLY A 134 -15.63 15.96 3.24
N PRO A 135 -15.91 17.28 3.18
CA PRO A 135 -14.90 18.30 3.37
C PRO A 135 -14.22 18.18 4.74
N ALA A 136 -12.98 18.69 4.83
CA ALA A 136 -12.34 18.90 6.12
C ALA A 136 -13.08 20.02 6.86
N CYS A 137 -13.74 19.68 7.97
CA CYS A 137 -14.53 20.61 8.76
C CYS A 137 -13.99 20.66 10.18
N ASP A 138 -13.94 21.86 10.75
CA ASP A 138 -13.62 22.07 12.17
C ASP A 138 -14.77 21.63 13.08
N ASP A 139 -16.01 21.69 12.58
CA ASP A 139 -17.23 21.22 13.23
C ASP A 139 -17.82 20.02 12.46
N THR A 140 -17.95 18.88 13.13
CA THR A 140 -18.50 17.65 12.55
C THR A 140 -20.02 17.70 12.33
N SER A 141 -20.72 18.71 12.85
CA SER A 141 -22.17 18.86 12.73
C SER A 141 -22.63 19.47 11.39
N ALA A 142 -21.72 20.10 10.65
CA ALA A 142 -22.06 20.73 9.39
C ALA A 142 -22.43 19.70 8.30
N PRO A 143 -23.39 20.03 7.40
CA PRO A 143 -23.88 19.09 6.39
C PRO A 143 -22.73 18.52 5.53
N GLY A 144 -22.67 17.18 5.46
CA GLY A 144 -21.64 16.47 4.68
C GLY A 144 -20.31 16.22 5.40
N CYS A 145 -20.04 16.88 6.54
CA CYS A 145 -18.78 16.70 7.29
C CYS A 145 -18.66 15.32 7.95
N SER A 146 -19.78 14.66 8.22
CA SER A 146 -19.84 13.27 8.72
C SER A 146 -19.92 12.23 7.59
N SER A 147 -19.86 12.65 6.32
CA SER A 147 -19.99 11.74 5.18
C SER A 147 -18.85 10.72 5.16
N ARG A 148 -19.23 9.45 5.05
CA ARG A 148 -18.30 8.33 4.99
C ARG A 148 -18.75 7.33 3.94
N LEU A 149 -17.78 6.69 3.33
CA LEU A 149 -17.99 5.44 2.61
C LEU A 149 -17.36 4.31 3.41
N GLY A 150 -17.79 3.09 3.15
CA GLY A 150 -17.18 1.91 3.75
C GLY A 150 -17.34 0.67 2.89
N ALA A 151 -16.44 -0.27 3.14
CA ALA A 151 -16.37 -1.56 2.47
C ALA A 151 -16.02 -2.62 3.51
N ARG A 152 -16.49 -3.84 3.29
CA ARG A 152 -16.09 -5.00 4.09
C ARG A 152 -15.21 -5.87 3.22
N TRP A 153 -14.01 -6.11 3.70
CA TRP A 153 -13.00 -6.90 3.02
C TRP A 153 -12.84 -8.25 3.69
N PHE A 154 -12.65 -9.28 2.87
CA PHE A 154 -12.36 -10.64 3.29
C PHE A 154 -10.95 -11.00 2.84
N PHE A 155 -10.16 -11.58 3.73
CA PHE A 155 -8.77 -11.92 3.48
C PHE A 155 -8.43 -13.35 3.86
N ARG A 156 -7.39 -13.87 3.22
CA ARG A 156 -6.69 -15.10 3.59
C ARG A 156 -5.27 -14.79 4.02
N ALA A 157 -4.77 -15.50 5.02
CA ALA A 157 -3.38 -15.42 5.42
C ALA A 157 -2.47 -15.97 4.32
N GLY A 158 -1.53 -15.14 3.85
CA GLY A 158 -0.44 -15.52 2.95
C GLY A 158 0.91 -15.48 3.66
N LYS A 159 1.94 -16.04 3.01
CA LYS A 159 3.32 -16.06 3.54
C LYS A 159 3.91 -14.65 3.70
N SER A 160 3.53 -13.73 2.82
CA SER A 160 4.03 -12.36 2.78
C SER A 160 3.06 -11.34 3.37
N GLY A 161 1.91 -11.80 3.90
CA GLY A 161 0.85 -10.94 4.42
C GLY A 161 -0.55 -11.41 4.08
N TRP A 162 -1.54 -10.64 4.51
CA TRP A 162 -2.93 -10.85 4.14
C TRP A 162 -3.14 -10.67 2.64
N VAL A 163 -3.89 -11.59 2.04
CA VAL A 163 -4.28 -11.56 0.63
C VAL A 163 -5.77 -11.24 0.56
N PRO A 164 -6.17 -10.12 -0.05
CA PRO A 164 -7.58 -9.78 -0.22
C PRO A 164 -8.25 -10.76 -1.19
N LEU A 165 -9.46 -11.21 -0.85
CA LEU A 165 -10.26 -12.15 -1.64
C LEU A 165 -11.36 -11.41 -2.41
N LEU A 166 -12.10 -10.56 -1.69
CA LEU A 166 -13.14 -9.69 -2.24
C LEU A 166 -13.48 -8.58 -1.24
N ASP A 167 -14.17 -7.56 -1.74
CA ASP A 167 -15.00 -6.67 -0.95
C ASP A 167 -16.49 -6.98 -1.19
N SER A 168 -17.31 -6.90 -0.13
CA SER A 168 -18.78 -6.97 -0.27
C SER A 168 -19.44 -6.28 0.90
N ALA A 169 -20.49 -5.51 0.62
CA ALA A 169 -21.30 -4.88 1.64
C ALA A 169 -22.48 -5.78 2.09
N ALA A 170 -22.61 -6.99 1.54
CA ALA A 170 -23.65 -7.94 1.93
C ALA A 170 -23.40 -8.53 3.33
N GLY A 171 -24.49 -8.98 3.95
CA GLY A 171 -24.42 -9.83 5.14
C GLY A 171 -24.26 -11.30 4.78
N GLY A 172 -23.92 -12.12 5.78
CA GLY A 172 -23.83 -13.55 5.65
C GLY A 172 -22.61 -14.04 4.84
N CYS A 173 -22.63 -15.33 4.50
CA CYS A 173 -21.50 -16.04 3.90
C CYS A 173 -21.55 -16.17 2.37
N ARG A 174 -22.64 -15.78 1.73
CA ARG A 174 -22.94 -16.19 0.34
C ARG A 174 -21.86 -15.76 -0.64
N ASP A 175 -21.46 -14.50 -0.59
CA ASP A 175 -20.55 -13.93 -1.58
C ASP A 175 -19.11 -14.42 -1.34
N VAL A 176 -18.65 -14.41 -0.08
CA VAL A 176 -17.30 -14.89 0.26
C VAL A 176 -17.12 -16.38 -0.01
N ARG A 177 -18.11 -17.23 0.32
CA ARG A 177 -18.02 -18.67 0.05
C ARG A 177 -18.19 -19.03 -1.42
N ARG A 178 -18.71 -18.12 -2.25
CA ARG A 178 -18.69 -18.28 -3.71
C ARG A 178 -17.28 -18.06 -4.26
N ALA A 179 -16.57 -17.05 -3.75
CA ALA A 179 -15.21 -16.74 -4.16
C ALA A 179 -14.18 -17.71 -3.57
N GLU A 180 -14.36 -18.10 -2.30
CA GLU A 180 -13.48 -18.98 -1.55
C GLU A 180 -14.31 -19.95 -0.70
N PRO A 181 -14.65 -21.14 -1.24
CA PRO A 181 -15.50 -22.11 -0.56
C PRO A 181 -14.99 -22.58 0.81
N ALA A 182 -13.68 -22.51 1.05
CA ALA A 182 -13.05 -22.86 2.32
C ALA A 182 -13.21 -21.79 3.41
N PHE A 183 -13.78 -20.62 3.08
CA PHE A 183 -13.94 -19.55 4.05
C PHE A 183 -14.82 -19.98 5.24
N PRO A 184 -14.36 -19.77 6.49
CA PRO A 184 -15.06 -20.25 7.68
C PRO A 184 -16.42 -19.60 7.86
N THR A 185 -17.47 -20.43 7.92
CA THR A 185 -18.84 -19.98 8.18
C THR A 185 -18.94 -19.17 9.48
N ALA A 186 -18.16 -19.51 10.51
CA ALA A 186 -18.17 -18.80 11.79
C ALA A 186 -17.82 -17.30 11.68
N LEU A 187 -16.98 -16.92 10.70
CA LEU A 187 -16.59 -15.53 10.51
C LEU A 187 -17.64 -14.71 9.75
N CYS A 188 -18.52 -15.36 8.97
CA CYS A 188 -19.48 -14.68 8.10
C CYS A 188 -20.96 -14.90 8.45
N ALA A 189 -21.32 -15.93 9.22
CA ALA A 189 -22.72 -16.34 9.39
C ALA A 189 -23.58 -15.26 10.05
N SER A 190 -23.02 -14.54 11.02
CA SER A 190 -23.73 -13.49 11.77
C SER A 190 -23.40 -12.08 11.25
N LEU A 191 -22.81 -11.96 10.07
CA LEU A 191 -22.51 -10.66 9.50
C LEU A 191 -23.80 -10.01 8.99
N GLU A 192 -24.16 -8.88 9.58
CA GLU A 192 -25.20 -8.02 9.03
C GLU A 192 -24.67 -7.28 7.80
N PRO A 193 -25.55 -6.89 6.85
CA PRO A 193 -25.17 -5.99 5.77
C PRO A 193 -24.56 -4.68 6.31
N LEU A 194 -23.56 -4.13 5.62
CA LEU A 194 -23.01 -2.81 5.98
C LEU A 194 -24.11 -1.75 5.99
N ARG A 195 -24.01 -0.77 6.89
CA ARG A 195 -24.97 0.34 6.99
C ARG A 195 -25.14 1.02 5.63
N ALA A 196 -26.39 1.31 5.25
CA ALA A 196 -26.70 1.94 3.97
C ALA A 196 -25.98 3.30 3.80
N SER A 197 -25.76 4.02 4.90
CA SER A 197 -25.02 5.28 4.92
C SER A 197 -23.54 5.17 4.49
N LEU A 198 -22.97 3.97 4.51
CA LEU A 198 -21.59 3.71 4.07
C LEU A 198 -21.50 3.35 2.59
N ARG A 199 -22.64 3.24 1.89
CA ARG A 199 -22.68 2.86 0.47
C ARG A 199 -23.10 4.06 -0.37
N PRO A 200 -22.50 4.28 -1.55
CA PRO A 200 -23.05 5.22 -2.51
C PRO A 200 -24.44 4.73 -2.91
N SER A 201 -25.48 5.48 -2.56
CA SER A 201 -26.78 5.33 -3.18
C SER A 201 -26.70 6.01 -4.55
N HIS A 202 -26.17 5.34 -5.57
CA HIS A 202 -26.41 5.79 -6.93
C HIS A 202 -27.74 5.20 -7.39
N PRO A 203 -28.79 6.02 -7.60
CA PRO A 203 -29.94 5.54 -8.36
C PRO A 203 -29.43 5.08 -9.73
N PRO A 204 -29.96 3.99 -10.29
CA PRO A 204 -29.59 3.58 -11.63
C PRO A 204 -29.85 4.74 -12.60
N VAL A 205 -28.85 5.09 -13.41
CA VAL A 205 -28.99 6.06 -14.49
C VAL A 205 -30.14 5.57 -15.36
N THR A 206 -31.27 6.26 -15.29
CA THR A 206 -32.42 5.97 -16.15
C THR A 206 -32.02 6.41 -17.55
N ALA A 207 -31.90 5.46 -18.48
CA ALA A 207 -31.63 5.79 -19.87
C ALA A 207 -32.74 6.73 -20.40
N PRO A 208 -32.41 7.80 -21.14
CA PRO A 208 -33.43 8.66 -21.72
C PRO A 208 -34.27 7.86 -22.73
N PRO A 209 -35.58 8.14 -22.84
CA PRO A 209 -36.45 7.44 -23.77
C PRO A 209 -36.00 7.67 -25.21
N SER A 210 -35.84 6.58 -25.96
CA SER A 210 -35.51 6.61 -27.38
C SER A 210 -36.67 7.24 -28.14
N VAL A 211 -36.49 8.46 -28.67
CA VAL A 211 -37.44 9.09 -29.57
C VAL A 211 -37.15 8.57 -30.97
N ALA A 212 -38.06 7.77 -31.53
CA ALA A 212 -38.12 7.48 -32.96
C ALA A 212 -39.03 8.53 -33.62
N PRO A 213 -38.62 9.08 -34.75
CA PRO A 213 -39.28 8.71 -36.01
C PRO A 213 -38.30 8.33 -37.12
#